data_AF-A0A495IVI6-F1
#
_entry.id   AF-A0A495IVI6-F1
#
_cell.length_a   1.000
_cell.length_b   1.000
_cell.length_c   1.000
_cell.angle_alpha   90.00
_cell.angle_beta   90.00
_cell.angle_gamma   90.00
#
_symmetry.space_group_name_H-M   'P 1'
#
loop_
_entity.id
_entity.type
_entity.pdbx_description
1 polymer ?
#
loop_
_entity_poly.entity_id
_entity_poly.type
_entity_poly.pdbx_seq_one_letter_code
_entity_poly.pdbx_strand_id
1 'polypeptide(L)'
;MDTKEALTYSNRCLNQCYNPTGEPKLKKWELSVTEDLFVRLRKTYLGGKQEYYSFRMKRFNDLDYSGTVAAGILQLKTDTDNIIQQTYNDPKGNEDNMVQVLSLPVKNMEPERLDSLRTALLFLRNQK
;
A
#
# COMPACT_ATOMS: atom_id res chain seq x y z
N MET A 1 0.76 -0.92 22.19
CA MET A 1 0.42 -1.52 20.89
C MET A 1 1.18 -2.83 20.76
N ASP A 2 0.48 -3.93 20.53
CA ASP A 2 1.09 -5.22 20.18
C ASP A 2 1.06 -5.47 18.66
N THR A 3 1.73 -6.51 18.17
CA THR A 3 1.81 -6.84 16.74
C THR A 3 0.45 -7.12 16.12
N LYS A 4 -0.44 -7.83 16.83
CA LYS A 4 -1.77 -8.18 16.33
C LYS A 4 -2.67 -6.95 16.23
N GLU A 5 -2.60 -6.07 17.23
CA GLU A 5 -3.28 -4.78 17.23
C GLU A 5 -2.80 -3.90 16.07
N ALA A 6 -1.48 -3.79 15.87
CA ALA A 6 -0.87 -3.02 14.79
C ALA A 6 -1.25 -3.55 13.41
N LEU A 7 -1.24 -4.87 13.20
CA LEU A 7 -1.69 -5.52 11.97
C LEU A 7 -3.17 -5.23 11.71
N THR A 8 -4.01 -5.42 12.72
CA THR A 8 -5.46 -5.19 12.63
C THR A 8 -5.77 -3.74 12.29
N TYR A 9 -5.11 -2.80 12.98
CA TYR A 9 -5.27 -1.38 12.74
C TYR A 9 -4.83 -1.00 11.32
N SER A 10 -3.61 -1.40 10.91
CA SER A 10 -3.05 -1.04 9.61
C SER A 10 -3.91 -1.55 8.46
N ASN A 11 -4.31 -2.84 8.51
CA ASN A 11 -5.18 -3.43 7.50
C ASN A 11 -6.54 -2.71 7.43
N ARG A 12 -7.17 -2.45 8.59
CA ARG A 12 -8.44 -1.72 8.64
C ARG A 12 -8.31 -0.32 8.03
N CYS A 13 -7.30 0.43 8.45
CA CYS A 13 -7.05 1.79 7.97
C CYS A 13 -6.87 1.81 6.45
N LEU A 14 -5.95 0.99 5.93
CA LEU A 14 -5.60 0.93 4.51
C LEU A 14 -6.79 0.51 3.62
N ASN A 15 -7.64 -0.40 4.08
CA ASN A 15 -8.82 -0.83 3.32
C ASN A 15 -9.97 0.18 3.38
N GLN A 16 -10.09 0.95 4.46
CA GLN A 16 -11.12 1.99 4.59
C GLN A 16 -10.76 3.30 3.88
N CYS A 17 -9.46 3.58 3.71
CA CYS A 17 -9.01 4.82 3.10
C CYS A 17 -8.87 4.73 1.57
N TYR A 18 -9.02 3.57 0.93
CA TYR A 18 -8.90 3.47 -0.53
C TYR A 18 -9.89 4.40 -1.25
N ASN A 19 -9.38 5.18 -2.21
CA ASN A 19 -10.20 6.07 -3.03
C ASN A 19 -10.32 5.56 -4.48
N PRO A 20 -11.47 4.98 -4.87
CA PRO A 20 -11.66 4.44 -6.22
C PRO A 20 -11.75 5.51 -7.31
N THR A 21 -12.02 6.78 -6.96
CA THR A 21 -12.13 7.84 -7.97
C THR A 21 -10.77 8.21 -8.58
N GLY A 22 -9.66 7.89 -7.91
CA GLY A 22 -8.31 8.10 -8.42
C GLY A 22 -7.90 7.15 -9.55
N GLU A 23 -8.59 6.01 -9.70
CA GLU A 23 -8.25 4.99 -10.71
C GLU A 23 -9.52 4.44 -11.39
N PRO A 24 -10.12 5.17 -12.36
CA PRO A 24 -11.44 4.85 -12.91
C PRO A 24 -11.54 3.50 -13.64
N LYS A 25 -10.41 2.91 -14.06
CA LYS A 25 -10.36 1.59 -14.71
C LYS A 25 -10.12 0.43 -13.74
N LEU A 26 -9.92 0.73 -12.46
CA LEU A 26 -9.62 -0.27 -11.44
C LEU A 26 -10.91 -0.94 -10.97
N LYS A 27 -11.00 -2.26 -11.17
CA LYS A 27 -12.16 -3.07 -10.79
C LYS A 27 -12.09 -3.51 -9.33
N LYS A 28 -10.90 -3.89 -8.87
CA LYS A 28 -10.67 -4.45 -7.53
C LYS A 28 -9.32 -4.03 -6.99
N TRP A 29 -9.29 -3.70 -5.71
CA TRP A 29 -8.10 -3.39 -4.93
C TRP A 29 -8.08 -4.28 -3.70
N GLU A 30 -6.97 -4.97 -3.47
CA GLU A 30 -6.77 -5.84 -2.31
C GLU A 30 -5.42 -5.53 -1.68
N LEU A 31 -5.43 -4.83 -0.54
CA LEU A 31 -4.23 -4.46 0.20
C LEU A 31 -4.24 -5.15 1.56
N SER A 32 -3.15 -5.84 1.87
CA SER A 32 -2.96 -6.44 3.17
C SER A 32 -1.53 -6.29 3.69
N VAL A 33 -1.43 -6.21 5.02
CA VAL A 33 -0.21 -6.46 5.78
C VAL A 33 -0.39 -7.80 6.47
N THR A 34 0.40 -8.79 6.09
CA THR A 34 0.25 -10.18 6.53
C THR A 34 0.97 -10.45 7.86
N GLU A 35 0.68 -11.60 8.48
CA GLU A 35 1.31 -12.01 9.75
C GLU A 35 2.81 -12.30 9.60
N ASP A 36 3.26 -12.72 8.42
CA ASP A 36 4.68 -12.83 8.03
C ASP A 36 5.32 -11.48 7.68
N LEU A 37 4.64 -10.37 8.01
CA LEU A 37 5.11 -9.00 7.82
C LEU A 37 5.45 -8.68 6.36
N PHE A 38 4.60 -9.13 5.44
CA PHE A 38 4.61 -8.68 4.04
C PHE A 38 3.50 -7.68 3.79
N VAL A 39 3.83 -6.62 3.07
CA VAL A 39 2.83 -5.77 2.43
C VAL A 39 2.55 -6.36 1.06
N ARG A 40 1.27 -6.58 0.74
CA ARG A 40 0.81 -7.10 -0.54
C ARG A 40 -0.33 -6.25 -1.05
N LEU A 41 -0.19 -5.73 -2.26
CA LEU A 41 -1.26 -5.07 -3.01
C LEU A 41 -1.52 -5.84 -4.29
N ARG A 42 -2.77 -6.17 -4.55
CA ARG A 42 -3.24 -6.62 -5.85
C ARG A 42 -4.26 -5.63 -6.40
N LYS A 43 -3.97 -5.11 -7.58
CA LYS A 43 -4.88 -4.31 -8.39
C LYS A 43 -5.37 -5.16 -9.55
N THR A 44 -6.69 -5.19 -9.77
CA THR A 44 -7.31 -5.84 -10.94
C THR A 44 -8.09 -4.79 -11.71
N TYR A 45 -7.76 -4.61 -12.99
CA TYR A 45 -8.40 -3.65 -13.87
C TYR A 45 -9.57 -4.27 -14.64
N LEU A 46 -10.49 -3.44 -15.14
CA LEU A 46 -11.68 -3.90 -15.88
C LEU A 46 -11.34 -4.78 -17.10
N GLY A 47 -10.19 -4.56 -17.73
CA GLY A 47 -9.69 -5.35 -18.87
C GLY A 47 -8.94 -6.63 -18.51
N GLY A 48 -8.94 -7.05 -17.24
CA GLY A 48 -8.25 -8.29 -16.81
C GLY A 48 -6.75 -8.14 -16.52
N LYS A 49 -6.14 -7.00 -16.87
CA LYS A 49 -4.80 -6.62 -16.40
C LYS A 49 -4.76 -6.64 -14.87
N GLN A 50 -3.66 -7.15 -14.33
CA GLN A 50 -3.39 -7.14 -12.90
C GLN A 50 -2.03 -6.53 -12.61
N GLU A 51 -1.92 -5.84 -11.49
CA GLU A 51 -0.65 -5.36 -10.94
C GLU A 51 -0.52 -5.85 -9.51
N TYR A 52 0.65 -6.39 -9.19
CA TYR A 52 1.00 -6.91 -7.89
C TYR A 52 2.16 -6.10 -7.35
N TYR A 53 2.03 -5.65 -6.11
CA TYR A 53 3.10 -4.99 -5.39
C TYR A 53 3.35 -5.79 -4.12
N SER A 54 4.62 -6.08 -3.83
CA SER A 54 4.97 -6.71 -2.57
C SER A 54 6.33 -6.31 -2.06
N PHE A 55 6.45 -6.20 -0.73
CA PHE A 55 7.72 -6.02 -0.04
C PHE A 55 7.62 -6.51 1.40
N ARG A 56 8.79 -6.82 1.99
CA ARG A 56 8.89 -7.13 3.43
C ARG A 56 8.80 -5.86 4.24
N MET A 57 8.00 -5.85 5.30
CA MET A 57 7.81 -4.69 6.19
C MET A 57 9.12 -4.17 6.77
N LYS A 58 10.12 -5.04 6.99
CA LYS A 58 11.46 -4.63 7.42
C LYS A 58 12.13 -3.60 6.49
N ARG A 59 11.73 -3.55 5.21
CA ARG A 59 12.22 -2.59 4.20
C ARG A 59 11.46 -1.28 4.21
N PHE A 60 10.31 -1.20 4.89
CA PHE A 60 9.55 0.03 5.04
C PHE A 60 10.44 1.09 5.67
N ASN A 61 10.62 2.22 5.01
CA ASN A 61 11.34 3.35 5.56
C ASN A 61 10.36 4.27 6.28
N ASP A 62 9.38 4.75 5.52
CA ASP A 62 8.47 5.79 5.97
C ASP A 62 7.24 5.92 5.05
N LEU A 63 6.31 6.81 5.40
CA LEU A 63 5.24 7.25 4.52
C LEU A 63 5.25 8.75 4.30
N ASP A 64 4.82 9.16 3.10
CA ASP A 64 4.51 10.53 2.75
C ASP A 64 3.06 10.65 2.29
N TYR A 65 2.53 11.86 2.38
CA TYR A 65 1.16 12.17 1.96
C TYR A 65 1.11 13.48 1.18
N SER A 66 0.34 13.50 0.10
CA SER A 66 0.09 14.70 -0.71
C SER A 66 -1.38 14.78 -1.10
N GLY A 67 -1.90 16.00 -1.29
CA GLY A 67 -3.30 16.26 -1.63
C GLY A 67 -4.14 16.71 -0.44
N THR A 68 -5.42 16.37 -0.45
CA THR A 68 -6.38 16.77 0.59
C THR A 68 -6.98 15.55 1.26
N VAL A 69 -7.50 15.71 2.48
CA VAL A 69 -8.20 14.64 3.23
C VAL A 69 -9.21 13.88 2.37
N ALA A 70 -9.96 14.57 1.50
CA ALA A 70 -10.97 13.98 0.64
C ALA A 70 -10.39 13.19 -0.56
N ALA A 71 -9.22 13.61 -1.06
CA ALA A 71 -8.53 12.97 -2.18
C ALA A 71 -7.03 13.28 -2.11
N GLY A 72 -6.25 12.27 -1.73
CA GLY A 72 -4.80 12.38 -1.63
C GLY A 72 -4.08 11.12 -2.10
N ILE A 73 -2.76 11.20 -2.16
CA ILE A 73 -1.86 10.10 -2.48
C ILE A 73 -1.00 9.80 -1.26
N LEU A 74 -1.18 8.60 -0.72
CA LEU A 74 -0.33 8.02 0.33
C LEU A 74 0.82 7.26 -0.35
N GLN A 75 2.06 7.61 -0.02
CA GLN A 75 3.26 6.98 -0.56
C GLN A 75 3.95 6.17 0.52
N LEU A 76 3.98 4.84 0.37
CA LEU A 76 4.79 3.97 1.23
C LEU A 76 6.18 3.84 0.61
N LYS A 77 7.21 4.20 1.36
CA LYS A 77 8.59 4.23 0.89
C LYS A 77 9.39 3.09 1.50
N THR A 78 10.34 2.57 0.73
CA THR A 78 11.33 1.61 1.20
C THR A 78 12.75 2.18 1.11
N ASP A 79 13.70 1.62 1.88
CA ASP A 79 15.07 2.17 1.99
C ASP A 79 15.81 2.18 0.63
N THR A 80 15.56 1.19 -0.22
CA THR A 80 16.05 1.06 -1.62
C THR A 80 14.94 0.46 -2.48
N ASP A 81 15.16 0.18 -3.78
CA ASP A 81 14.19 -0.52 -4.65
C ASP A 81 13.89 -1.95 -4.15
N ASN A 82 12.97 -2.08 -3.18
CA ASN A 82 12.60 -3.34 -2.53
C ASN A 82 11.16 -3.75 -2.79
N ILE A 83 10.39 -2.92 -3.49
CA ILE A 83 9.00 -3.21 -3.83
C ILE A 83 9.01 -3.90 -5.18
N ILE A 84 8.69 -5.19 -5.18
CA ILE A 84 8.47 -5.96 -6.40
C ILE A 84 7.14 -5.48 -7.00
N GLN A 85 7.18 -4.99 -8.24
CA GLN A 85 6.02 -4.62 -9.05
C GLN A 85 5.93 -5.57 -10.24
N GLN A 86 4.90 -6.40 -10.26
CA GLN A 86 4.67 -7.37 -11.34
C GLN A 86 3.34 -7.10 -12.02
N THR A 87 3.33 -7.18 -13.34
CA THR A 87 2.10 -7.02 -14.14
C THR A 87 1.73 -8.34 -14.83
N TYR A 88 0.43 -8.57 -14.97
CA TYR A 88 -0.11 -9.75 -15.64
C TYR A 88 -1.24 -9.34 -16.57
N ASN A 89 -1.33 -10.00 -17.73
CA ASN A 89 -2.30 -9.67 -18.79
C ASN A 89 -2.21 -8.20 -19.22
N ASP A 90 -1.00 -7.62 -19.19
CA ASP A 90 -0.79 -6.30 -19.75
C ASP A 90 -0.72 -6.40 -21.29
N PRO A 91 -1.52 -5.62 -22.05
CA PRO A 91 -1.45 -5.61 -23.50
C PRO A 91 -0.06 -5.29 -24.08
N LYS A 92 0.81 -4.63 -23.31
CA LYS A 92 2.19 -4.30 -23.69
C LYS A 92 3.20 -5.39 -23.32
N GLY A 93 2.77 -6.45 -22.65
CA GLY A 93 3.62 -7.51 -22.10
C GLY A 93 3.79 -7.38 -20.59
N ASN A 94 3.98 -8.52 -19.93
CA ASN A 94 4.16 -8.57 -18.49
C ASN A 94 5.55 -8.07 -18.11
N GLU A 95 5.58 -7.12 -17.19
CA GLU A 95 6.77 -6.52 -16.60
C GLU A 95 6.99 -6.99 -15.16
N ASP A 96 8.25 -7.09 -14.75
CA ASP A 96 8.72 -7.31 -13.39
C ASP A 96 9.76 -6.24 -13.06
N ASN A 97 9.39 -5.31 -12.18
CA ASN A 97 10.18 -4.14 -11.83
C ASN A 97 10.42 -4.09 -10.31
N MET A 98 11.54 -3.49 -9.92
CA MET A 98 11.78 -3.11 -8.54
C MET A 98 11.59 -1.61 -8.40
N VAL A 99 10.77 -1.17 -7.45
CA VAL A 99 10.51 0.25 -7.18
C VAL A 99 10.72 0.57 -5.71
N GLN A 100 11.01 1.84 -5.42
CA GLN A 100 11.20 2.32 -4.05
C GLN A 100 9.89 2.75 -3.37
N VAL A 101 8.90 3.17 -4.14
CA VAL A 101 7.68 3.84 -3.65
C VAL A 101 6.42 3.15 -4.15
N LEU A 102 5.52 2.81 -3.23
CA LEU A 102 4.16 2.37 -3.53
C LEU A 102 3.18 3.52 -3.30
N SER A 103 2.61 4.03 -4.38
CA SER A 103 1.65 5.15 -4.33
C SER A 103 0.20 4.66 -4.32
N LEU A 104 -0.57 5.12 -3.34
CA LEU A 104 -1.92 4.68 -3.08
C LEU A 104 -2.89 5.88 -3.10
N PRO A 105 -3.88 5.94 -4.02
CA PRO A 105 -4.95 6.91 -3.95
C PRO A 105 -5.85 6.62 -2.74
N VAL A 106 -5.99 7.61 -1.86
CA VAL A 106 -6.71 7.49 -0.61
C VAL A 106 -7.63 8.68 -0.34
N LYS A 107 -8.57 8.48 0.58
CA LYS A 107 -9.53 9.45 1.11
C LYS A 107 -9.70 9.24 2.61
N ASN A 108 -10.31 10.21 3.29
CA ASN A 108 -10.57 10.20 4.73
C ASN A 108 -9.27 10.03 5.54
N MET A 109 -8.21 10.73 5.13
CA MET A 109 -6.90 10.71 5.80
C MET A 109 -6.68 12.01 6.56
N GLU A 110 -7.34 12.13 7.71
CA GLU A 110 -7.04 13.19 8.68
C GLU A 110 -5.59 13.05 9.20
N PRO A 111 -4.93 14.15 9.62
CA PRO A 111 -3.57 14.12 10.14
C PRO A 111 -3.35 13.05 11.23
N GLU A 112 -4.27 12.92 12.19
CA GLU A 112 -4.15 11.97 13.30
C GLU A 112 -4.20 10.51 12.82
N ARG A 113 -4.96 10.26 11.74
CA ARG A 113 -5.03 8.94 11.11
C ARG A 113 -3.73 8.62 10.35
N LEU A 114 -3.15 9.60 9.65
CA LEU A 114 -1.85 9.46 9.01
C LEU A 114 -0.76 9.13 10.04
N ASP A 115 -0.71 9.86 11.14
CA ASP A 115 0.27 9.65 12.21
C ASP A 115 0.11 8.29 12.89
N SER A 116 -1.14 7.88 13.14
CA SER A 116 -1.45 6.57 13.70
C SER A 116 -1.05 5.43 12.76
N LEU A 117 -1.32 5.57 11.45
CA LEU A 117 -0.89 4.59 10.45
C LEU A 117 0.63 4.52 10.35
N ARG A 118 1.32 5.67 10.31
CA ARG A 118 2.78 5.74 10.29
C ARG A 118 3.38 5.04 11.50
N THR A 119 2.87 5.32 12.69
CA THR A 119 3.30 4.70 13.94
C THR A 119 3.10 3.19 13.92
N ALA A 120 1.94 2.72 13.42
CA ALA A 120 1.66 1.29 13.29
C ALA A 120 2.63 0.58 12.33
N LEU A 121 2.88 1.16 11.16
CA LEU A 121 3.79 0.58 10.16
C LEU A 121 5.26 0.61 10.64
N LEU A 122 5.72 1.69 11.26
CA LEU A 122 7.06 1.78 11.86
C LEU A 122 7.23 0.78 13.00
N PHE A 123 6.20 0.57 13.82
CA PHE A 123 6.24 -0.47 14.85
C PHE A 123 6.39 -1.86 14.23
N LEU A 124 5.61 -2.17 13.18
CA LEU A 124 5.68 -3.45 12.46
C LEU A 124 7.02 -3.67 11.76
N ARG A 125 7.66 -2.62 11.22
CA ARG A 125 9.02 -2.67 10.65
C ARG A 125 10.04 -3.22 11.65
N ASN A 126 9.88 -2.87 12.92
CA ASN A 126 10.78 -3.28 13.99
C ASN A 126 10.44 -4.66 14.59
N GLN A 127 9.37 -5.31 14.10
CA GLN A 127 9.05 -6.69 14.44
C GLN A 127 9.76 -7.66 13.49
N LYS A 128 9.98 -8.90 13.97
CA LYS A 128 10.90 -9.92 13.41
C LYS A 128 10.79 -10.20 11.91
#